data_AF-A0A519HHL9-F1
#
_entry.id   AF-A0A519HHL9-F1
#
_cell.length_a   1.000
_cell.length_b   1.000
_cell.length_c   1.000
_cell.angle_alpha   90.00
_cell.angle_beta   90.00
_cell.angle_gamma   90.00
#
_symmetry.space_group_name_H-M   'P 1'
#
loop_
_entity.id
_entity.type
_entity.pdbx_description
1 polymer ?
#
loop_
_entity_poly.entity_id
_entity_poly.type
_entity_poly.pdbx_seq_one_letter_code
_entity_poly.pdbx_strand_id
1 'polypeptide(L)'
;MIARFCHCGIMHRTVLNGSCISALTNRAFLHIIDAMKQVAPEVIAVEADAAEHSVVMAHVLAAADVAPSTWFRWRHKGIEPRMATFRKVRHELDRLIAANDTSAQSEAA
;
A
#
# COMPACT_ATOMS: atom_id res chain seq x y z
N MET A 1 -33.00 40.46 1.67
CA MET A 1 -32.46 39.51 2.66
C MET A 1 -33.14 38.16 2.39
N ILE A 2 -32.48 37.23 1.71
CA ILE A 2 -33.09 35.93 1.33
C ILE A 2 -32.58 34.87 2.31
N ALA A 3 -33.42 34.47 3.26
CA ALA A 3 -33.17 33.33 4.12
C ALA A 3 -33.64 32.06 3.40
N ARG A 4 -32.71 31.18 3.00
CA ARG A 4 -33.04 29.82 2.53
C ARG A 4 -33.02 28.88 3.73
N PHE A 5 -34.20 28.42 4.13
CA PHE A 5 -34.37 27.35 5.10
C PHE A 5 -33.79 26.04 4.56
N CYS A 6 -32.89 25.42 5.31
CA CYS A 6 -32.48 24.04 5.10
C CYS A 6 -33.53 23.11 5.70
N HIS A 7 -34.09 22.21 4.90
CA HIS A 7 -35.18 21.29 5.27
C HIS A 7 -34.74 20.10 6.15
N CYS A 8 -33.53 20.13 6.73
CA CYS A 8 -32.96 18.95 7.42
C CYS A 8 -32.86 19.09 8.96
N GLY A 9 -33.23 20.22 9.56
CA GLY A 9 -33.43 20.31 11.02
C GLY A 9 -32.21 20.05 11.93
N ILE A 10 -31.01 19.80 11.39
CA ILE A 10 -29.80 19.53 12.17
C ILE A 10 -28.76 20.62 11.92
N MET A 11 -28.46 21.40 12.95
CA MET A 11 -27.34 22.35 12.95
C MET A 11 -26.01 21.58 13.06
N HIS A 12 -25.27 21.45 11.96
CA HIS A 12 -23.84 21.14 12.02
C HIS A 12 -23.03 22.44 12.09
N ARG A 13 -22.28 22.63 13.19
CA ARG A 13 -21.50 23.84 13.51
C ARG A 13 -20.15 23.89 12.79
N THR A 14 -20.12 23.56 11.50
CA THR A 14 -18.93 23.79 10.66
C THR A 14 -19.35 23.92 9.21
N VAL A 15 -19.49 25.17 8.78
CA VAL A 15 -19.75 25.52 7.37
C VAL A 15 -18.40 25.61 6.66
N LEU A 16 -18.00 24.53 6.00
CA LEU A 16 -17.08 24.62 4.88
C LEU A 16 -17.92 24.88 3.63
N ASN A 17 -17.91 26.11 3.13
CA ASN A 17 -18.48 26.52 1.85
C ASN A 17 -19.92 26.03 1.55
N GLY A 18 -20.89 26.50 2.33
CA GLY A 18 -22.29 26.64 1.90
C GLY A 18 -23.05 25.37 1.50
N SER A 19 -22.50 24.18 1.72
CA SER A 19 -23.13 22.91 1.36
C SER A 19 -23.25 22.03 2.59
N CYS A 20 -24.46 21.54 2.84
CA CYS A 20 -24.74 20.64 3.94
C CYS A 20 -24.08 19.30 3.59
N ILE A 21 -22.99 18.93 4.28
CA ILE A 21 -22.35 17.62 4.15
C ILE A 21 -23.35 16.60 4.73
N SER A 22 -24.27 16.14 3.89
CA SER A 22 -25.24 15.11 4.21
C SER A 22 -24.51 13.81 4.57
N ALA A 23 -25.10 12.96 5.42
CA ALA A 23 -24.44 11.72 5.88
C ALA A 23 -23.93 10.80 4.74
N LEU A 24 -24.48 10.94 3.53
CA LEU A 24 -23.99 10.32 2.29
C LEU A 24 -22.59 10.77 1.86
N THR A 25 -22.23 12.05 2.04
CA THR A 25 -20.88 12.56 1.70
C THR A 25 -19.84 12.07 2.70
N ASN A 26 -20.17 11.88 3.98
CA ASN A 26 -19.27 11.25 4.95
C ASN A 26 -18.96 9.79 4.58
N ARG A 27 -19.95 9.01 4.13
CA ARG A 27 -19.73 7.63 3.70
C ARG A 27 -18.86 7.56 2.44
N ALA A 28 -19.12 8.42 1.46
CA ALA A 28 -18.28 8.53 0.25
C ALA A 28 -16.85 8.97 0.59
N PHE A 29 -16.68 9.91 1.52
CA PHE A 29 -15.37 10.38 1.97
C PHE A 29 -14.59 9.29 2.71
N LEU A 30 -15.25 8.49 3.56
CA LEU A 30 -14.61 7.32 4.19
C LEU A 30 -14.22 6.25 3.17
N HIS A 31 -15.02 6.02 2.12
CA HIS A 31 -14.63 5.10 1.03
C HIS A 31 -13.46 5.64 0.21
N ILE A 32 -13.37 6.97 0.02
CA ILE A 32 -12.22 7.61 -0.61
C ILE A 32 -10.98 7.50 0.30
N ILE A 33 -11.12 7.69 1.61
CA ILE A 33 -10.01 7.50 2.57
C ILE A 33 -9.58 6.03 2.66
N ASP A 34 -10.52 5.09 2.66
CA ASP A 34 -10.22 3.64 2.65
C ASP A 34 -9.60 3.21 1.32
N ALA A 35 -9.93 3.89 0.21
CA ALA A 35 -9.24 3.76 -1.08
C ALA A 35 -7.87 4.46 -1.11
N MET A 36 -7.65 5.46 -0.26
CA MET A 36 -6.37 6.12 -0.01
C MET A 36 -5.58 5.48 1.14
N LYS A 37 -5.88 4.24 1.52
CA LYS A 37 -4.94 3.42 2.28
C LYS A 37 -3.72 3.17 1.40
N GLN A 38 -2.82 4.15 1.42
CA GLN A 38 -1.59 4.16 0.66
C GLN A 38 -0.84 2.89 1.01
N VAL A 39 -0.57 2.14 -0.05
CA VAL A 39 0.31 0.98 0.01
C VAL A 39 1.61 1.42 0.68
N ALA A 40 2.07 0.64 1.65
CA ALA A 40 3.30 0.93 2.37
C ALA A 40 4.43 1.17 1.35
N PRO A 41 5.06 2.36 1.31
CA PRO A 41 6.03 2.72 0.27
C PRO A 41 7.21 1.75 0.22
N GLU A 42 7.53 1.11 1.35
CA GLU A 42 8.59 0.12 1.47
C GLU A 42 8.28 -1.16 0.67
N VAL A 43 7.00 -1.56 0.59
CA VAL A 43 6.56 -2.73 -0.20
C VAL A 43 6.73 -2.46 -1.69
N ILE A 44 6.41 -1.24 -2.13
CA ILE A 44 6.59 -0.81 -3.53
C ILE A 44 8.08 -0.82 -3.89
N ALA A 45 8.95 -0.34 -3.00
CA ALA A 45 10.39 -0.36 -3.21
C ALA A 45 10.93 -1.79 -3.38
N VAL A 46 10.52 -2.74 -2.53
CA VAL A 46 10.92 -4.16 -2.69
C VAL A 46 10.50 -4.71 -4.06
N GLU A 47 9.28 -4.41 -4.52
CA GLU A 47 8.78 -4.89 -5.82
C GLU A 47 9.56 -4.27 -6.98
N ALA A 48 9.92 -2.98 -6.89
CA ALA A 48 10.72 -2.30 -7.89
C ALA A 48 12.13 -2.89 -7.98
N ASP A 49 12.80 -3.08 -6.83
CA ASP A 49 14.15 -3.65 -6.77
C ASP A 49 14.16 -5.09 -7.32
N ALA A 50 13.16 -5.90 -6.94
CA ALA A 50 13.03 -7.25 -7.48
C ALA A 50 12.84 -7.24 -9.01
N ALA A 51 12.04 -6.31 -9.55
CA ALA A 51 11.84 -6.18 -10.98
C ALA A 51 13.12 -5.73 -11.73
N GLU A 52 13.88 -4.79 -11.15
CA GLU A 52 15.13 -4.29 -11.72
C GLU A 52 16.16 -5.41 -11.89
N HIS A 53 16.27 -6.30 -10.91
CA HIS A 53 17.20 -7.44 -10.94
C HIS A 53 16.60 -8.73 -11.51
N SER A 54 15.43 -8.65 -12.16
CA SER A 54 14.73 -9.82 -12.72
C SER A 54 14.45 -10.95 -11.72
N VAL A 55 14.28 -10.62 -10.44
CA VAL A 55 13.97 -11.56 -9.36
C VAL A 55 12.46 -11.71 -9.22
N VAL A 56 11.98 -12.95 -9.31
CA VAL A 56 10.55 -13.25 -9.13
C VAL A 56 10.18 -13.16 -7.65
N MET A 57 9.31 -12.21 -7.29
CA MET A 57 8.87 -12.01 -5.89
C MET A 57 8.29 -13.27 -5.23
N ALA A 58 7.65 -14.16 -5.99
CA ALA A 58 7.16 -15.43 -5.46
C ALA A 58 8.30 -16.30 -4.86
N HIS A 59 9.49 -16.28 -5.47
CA HIS A 59 10.65 -17.00 -4.96
C HIS A 59 11.21 -16.33 -3.69
N VAL A 60 11.26 -14.99 -3.67
CA VAL A 60 11.69 -14.22 -2.49
C VAL A 60 10.79 -14.54 -1.30
N LEU A 61 9.47 -14.52 -1.50
CA LEU A 61 8.49 -14.80 -0.45
C LEU A 61 8.58 -16.25 0.03
N ALA A 62 8.76 -17.21 -0.89
CA ALA A 62 8.94 -18.61 -0.53
C ALA A 62 10.20 -18.83 0.32
N ALA A 63 11.32 -18.21 -0.06
CA ALA A 63 12.57 -18.32 0.68
C ALA A 63 12.55 -17.57 2.02
N ALA A 64 11.77 -16.49 2.13
CA ALA A 64 11.55 -15.76 3.38
C ALA A 64 10.51 -16.42 4.32
N ASP A 65 9.93 -17.56 3.93
CA ASP A 65 8.81 -18.23 4.63
C ASP A 65 7.61 -17.30 4.87
N VAL A 66 7.26 -16.51 3.84
CA VAL A 66 6.15 -15.56 3.86
C VAL A 66 5.08 -15.99 2.87
N ALA A 67 3.87 -16.22 3.37
CA ALA A 67 2.74 -16.55 2.51
C ALA A 67 2.42 -15.40 1.53
N PRO A 68 2.11 -15.68 0.25
CA PRO A 68 1.73 -14.66 -0.73
C PRO A 68 0.54 -13.80 -0.30
N SER A 69 -0.39 -14.37 0.45
CA SER A 69 -1.55 -13.66 1.03
C SER A 69 -1.14 -12.58 2.02
N THR A 70 -0.02 -12.76 2.74
CA THR A 70 0.54 -11.76 3.65
C THR A 70 1.08 -10.57 2.87
N TRP A 71 1.83 -10.84 1.80
CA TRP A 71 2.32 -9.80 0.89
C TRP A 71 1.17 -9.02 0.23
N PHE A 72 0.17 -9.74 -0.29
CA PHE A 72 -1.03 -9.14 -0.88
C PHE A 72 -1.77 -8.21 0.09
N ARG A 73 -1.83 -8.57 1.38
CA ARG A 73 -2.43 -7.72 2.42
C ARG A 73 -1.65 -6.43 2.62
N TRP A 74 -0.33 -6.49 2.64
CA TRP A 74 0.51 -5.28 2.71
C TRP A 74 0.35 -4.43 1.44
N ARG A 75 0.21 -5.08 0.29
CA ARG A 75 0.10 -4.41 -1.00
C ARG A 75 -1.25 -3.73 -1.26
N HIS A 76 -2.36 -4.29 -0.77
CA HIS A 76 -3.70 -3.86 -1.20
C HIS A 76 -4.71 -3.62 -0.07
N LYS A 77 -4.43 -4.07 1.17
CA LYS A 77 -5.39 -3.94 2.28
C LYS A 77 -5.05 -2.80 3.24
N GLY A 78 -4.00 -2.02 2.94
CA GLY A 78 -3.52 -0.96 3.83
C GLY A 78 -3.12 -1.48 5.21
N ILE A 79 -2.65 -2.72 5.27
CA ILE A 79 -2.16 -3.34 6.50
C ILE A 79 -0.67 -3.08 6.55
N GLU A 80 -0.23 -2.42 7.61
CA GLU A 80 1.19 -2.11 7.79
C GLU A 80 2.01 -3.41 7.90
N PRO A 81 3.17 -3.48 7.22
CA PRO A 81 4.04 -4.64 7.31
C PRO A 81 4.56 -4.85 8.72
N ARG A 82 4.62 -6.10 9.16
CA ARG A 82 5.37 -6.42 10.39
C ARG A 82 6.85 -6.26 10.08
N MET A 83 7.50 -5.25 10.65
CA MET A 83 8.89 -4.90 10.34
C MET A 83 9.89 -6.06 10.49
N ALA A 84 9.65 -7.01 11.41
CA ALA A 84 10.49 -8.21 11.53
C ALA A 84 10.36 -9.14 10.30
N THR A 85 9.13 -9.40 9.85
CA THR A 85 8.86 -10.22 8.66
C THR A 85 9.30 -9.49 7.38
N PHE A 86 9.04 -8.19 7.30
CA PHE A 86 9.47 -7.36 6.16
C PHE A 86 10.99 -7.39 5.98
N ARG A 87 11.75 -7.26 7.08
CA ARG A 87 13.21 -7.37 7.05
C ARG A 87 13.71 -8.72 6.53
N LYS A 88 13.01 -9.82 6.80
CA LYS A 88 13.35 -11.14 6.23
C LYS A 88 13.17 -11.15 4.71
N VAL A 89 12.06 -10.62 4.22
CA VAL A 89 11.80 -10.53 2.77
C VAL A 89 12.88 -9.67 2.09
N ARG A 90 13.23 -8.52 2.69
CA ARG A 90 14.30 -7.65 2.17
C ARG A 90 15.64 -8.37 2.13
N HIS A 91 16.03 -9.01 3.23
CA HIS A 91 17.29 -9.75 3.31
C HIS A 91 17.39 -10.86 2.26
N GLU A 92 16.29 -11.57 2.04
CA GLU A 92 16.25 -12.65 1.06
C GLU A 92 16.28 -12.13 -0.38
N LEU A 93 15.65 -10.98 -0.64
CA LEU A 93 15.79 -10.29 -1.92
C LEU A 93 17.25 -9.93 -2.18
N ASP A 94 17.92 -9.27 -1.22
CA ASP A 94 19.32 -8.87 -1.36
C ASP A 94 20.24 -10.08 -1.62
N ARG A 95 19.98 -11.21 -0.95
CA ARG A 95 20.70 -12.47 -1.15
C ARG A 95 20.51 -13.02 -2.57
N LEU A 96 19.28 -12.99 -3.09
CA LEU A 96 18.96 -13.48 -4.43
C LEU A 96 19.51 -12.56 -5.52
N ILE A 97 19.50 -11.24 -5.31
CA ILE A 97 20.14 -10.27 -6.20
C ILE A 97 21.64 -10.55 -6.31
N ALA A 98 22.34 -10.65 -5.18
CA ALA A 98 23.77 -10.93 -5.17
C ALA A 98 24.13 -12.26 -5.85
N ALA A 99 23.29 -13.29 -5.68
CA ALA A 99 23.46 -14.56 -6.37
C ALA A 99 23.26 -14.42 -7.90
N ASN A 100 22.25 -13.67 -8.32
CA ASN A 100 21.96 -13.44 -9.74
C ASN A 100 23.09 -12.66 -10.43
N ASP A 101 23.60 -11.61 -9.80
CA ASP A 101 24.71 -10.80 -10.32
C ASP A 101 25.99 -11.64 -10.46
N THR A 102 26.24 -12.57 -9.52
CA THR A 102 27.38 -13.50 -9.60
C THR A 102 27.25 -14.45 -10.78
N SER A 103 26.05 -15.00 -11.02
CA SER A 103 25.78 -15.86 -12.17
C SER A 103 25.95 -15.11 -13.50
N ALA A 104 25.45 -13.88 -13.61
CA ALA A 104 25.57 -13.06 -14.80
C ALA A 104 27.04 -12.73 -15.16
N GLN A 105 27.91 -12.52 -14.16
CA GLN A 105 29.34 -12.29 -14.38
C GLN A 105 30.07 -13.55 -14.87
N SER A 106 29.64 -14.74 -14.44
CA SER A 106 30.27 -16.01 -14.82
C SER A 106 30.00 -16.43 -16.27
N GLU A 107 28.90 -15.97 -16.86
CA GLU A 107 28.53 -16.27 -18.26
C GLU A 107 29.23 -15.31 -19.25
N ALA A 108 29.77 -14.20 -18.78
CA ALA A 108 30.43 -13.18 -19.59
C ALA A 108 31.96 -13.35 -19.67
N ALA A 109 32.54 -14.35 -19.00
CA ALA A 109 33.98 -14.64 -18.92
C ALA A 109 34.35 -15.89 -19.72
#